data_AF-A0A261XY90-F1
#
_entry.id   AF-A0A261XY90-F1
#
_cell.length_a   1.000
_cell.length_b   1.000
_cell.length_c   1.000
_cell.angle_alpha   90.00
_cell.angle_beta   90.00
_cell.angle_gamma   90.00
#
_symmetry.space_group_name_H-M   'P 1'
#
loop_
_entity.id
_entity.type
_entity.pdbx_description
1 polymer ?
#
loop_
_entity_poly.entity_id
_entity_poly.type
_entity_poly.pdbx_seq_one_letter_code
_entity_poly.pdbx_strand_id
1 'polypeptide(L)'
;MADNISLPPSTIIPANTNYVANIMDPDFWERRASLGTSASPVHGRGESDYGSFLNFPQDDDFDKSSRYSARGSFSGHASLRQGDEAFEEHTPFLIHALERTHSLALTQVTADYKDDPHHPQSPYKSTFAQSIFNSVNILIGIGILSLALGIRCGGWVIGMTIFVYCCLLTNYTAKLLARCLDYGAGGNTYGDMGYIAFGDRGRWLVSILFLTELCTSSIALVVLLGDALVALFPTVPMSTFRLISLFILTPLTFLPVRKLSYTSLLGIISAACLVIVVVVDGLTKEERPGSLRDPMPTDIWPSDWTTVPLSFGLIMAGFAGHAVFPTVYRDMEEPKHYKTMVNWTYIVTTLVYFCMAACGYLMFGSTVMQEITQNIMSTPGYNPTLNRMAVSLIAVNPIAKYALTLNPVNLTWELALFGQERIDAWCNNGRGRRTFLRVIGRIAISSLVVGIATVYPGFDKVMALLGAFFSFMISGIFPIVCHLRLFSNSMPIREKILNWILLIISSILALTGTAWSFL
;
A
#
# COMPACT_ATOMS: atom_id res chain seq x y z
N MET A 1 -19.41 -36.70 -56.77
CA MET A 1 -19.15 -38.02 -56.15
C MET A 1 -18.41 -37.76 -54.87
N ALA A 2 -19.01 -38.20 -53.77
CA ALA A 2 -18.61 -37.89 -52.40
C ALA A 2 -17.35 -38.64 -52.00
N ASP A 3 -16.48 -37.97 -51.23
CA ASP A 3 -15.49 -38.65 -50.39
C ASP A 3 -15.75 -38.32 -48.93
N ASN A 4 -15.90 -39.41 -48.18
CA ASN A 4 -16.18 -39.52 -46.76
C ASN A 4 -14.97 -39.12 -45.91
N ILE A 5 -15.18 -38.23 -44.94
CA ILE A 5 -14.45 -38.27 -43.67
C ILE A 5 -15.47 -38.17 -42.53
N SER A 6 -15.63 -39.29 -41.83
CA SER A 6 -16.49 -39.50 -40.68
C SER A 6 -15.95 -38.81 -39.43
N LEU A 7 -16.73 -37.89 -38.84
CA LEU A 7 -16.53 -37.35 -37.50
C LEU A 7 -17.35 -38.16 -36.47
N PRO A 8 -16.83 -38.40 -35.26
CA PRO A 8 -17.55 -39.12 -34.20
C PRO A 8 -18.68 -38.26 -33.59
N PRO A 9 -19.71 -38.90 -32.99
CA PRO A 9 -20.91 -38.22 -32.51
C PRO A 9 -20.65 -37.35 -31.27
N SER A 10 -21.41 -36.25 -31.20
CA SER A 10 -21.49 -35.30 -30.10
C SER A 10 -21.74 -35.98 -28.75
N THR A 11 -20.80 -35.86 -27.82
CA THR A 11 -20.99 -36.21 -26.42
C THR A 11 -21.85 -35.13 -25.75
N ILE A 12 -23.13 -35.45 -25.54
CA ILE A 12 -24.02 -34.72 -24.65
C ILE A 12 -23.53 -35.01 -23.22
N ILE A 13 -23.01 -33.99 -22.53
CA ILE A 13 -22.72 -34.08 -21.10
C ILE A 13 -24.05 -33.93 -20.34
N PRO A 14 -24.48 -34.90 -19.51
CA PRO A 14 -25.68 -34.76 -18.71
C PRO A 14 -25.46 -33.74 -17.59
N ALA A 15 -26.38 -32.77 -17.47
CA ALA A 15 -26.46 -31.89 -16.32
C ALA A 15 -26.78 -32.73 -15.06
N ASN A 16 -25.83 -32.79 -14.12
CA ASN A 16 -26.03 -33.47 -12.86
C ASN A 16 -26.84 -32.58 -11.91
N THR A 17 -28.17 -32.66 -12.01
CA THR A 17 -29.15 -32.02 -11.11
C THR A 17 -29.24 -32.78 -9.78
N ASN A 18 -28.21 -32.69 -8.94
CA ASN A 18 -28.24 -33.24 -7.57
C ASN A 18 -27.62 -32.31 -6.51
N TYR A 19 -27.66 -30.99 -6.72
CA TYR A 19 -27.19 -30.00 -5.73
C TYR A 19 -28.23 -28.94 -5.32
N VAL A 20 -29.52 -29.18 -5.59
CA VAL A 20 -30.61 -28.20 -5.30
C VAL A 20 -31.61 -28.72 -4.24
N ALA A 21 -31.41 -29.88 -3.63
CA ALA A 21 -32.40 -30.47 -2.70
C ALA A 21 -32.08 -30.34 -1.20
N ASN A 22 -31.05 -29.59 -0.78
CA ASN A 22 -30.70 -29.44 0.65
C ASN A 22 -30.72 -28.00 1.19
N ILE A 23 -31.43 -27.07 0.52
CA ILE A 23 -31.63 -25.69 1.03
C ILE A 23 -33.13 -25.35 1.04
N MET A 24 -33.94 -26.23 1.62
CA MET A 24 -35.29 -25.93 2.09
C MET A 24 -35.61 -26.78 3.32
N ASP A 25 -34.83 -26.61 4.41
CA ASP A 25 -35.28 -26.99 5.75
C ASP A 25 -35.71 -25.70 6.49
N PRO A 26 -37.02 -25.45 6.67
CA PRO A 26 -37.52 -24.29 7.40
C PRO A 26 -37.13 -24.27 8.89
N ASP A 27 -36.70 -25.41 9.46
CA ASP A 27 -36.50 -25.56 10.92
C ASP A 27 -35.03 -25.39 11.35
N PHE A 28 -34.15 -24.99 10.44
CA PHE A 28 -32.73 -24.80 10.73
C PHE A 28 -32.47 -23.60 11.67
N TRP A 29 -33.31 -22.55 11.61
CA TRP A 29 -33.16 -21.35 12.43
C TRP A 29 -33.76 -21.49 13.84
N GLU A 30 -34.80 -22.30 14.03
CA GLU A 30 -35.40 -22.53 15.36
C GLU A 30 -34.48 -23.35 16.28
N ARG A 31 -33.74 -24.33 15.73
CA ARG A 31 -32.79 -25.14 16.50
C ARG A 31 -31.56 -24.36 16.99
N ARG A 32 -31.22 -23.22 16.38
CA ARG A 32 -30.12 -22.35 16.82
C ARG A 32 -30.55 -21.35 17.90
N ALA A 33 -31.85 -21.07 18.01
CA ALA A 33 -32.41 -20.17 19.01
C ALA A 33 -32.62 -20.82 20.39
N SER A 34 -32.69 -22.16 20.48
CA SER A 34 -32.90 -22.90 21.74
C SER A 34 -31.62 -23.22 22.53
N LEU A 35 -30.44 -22.72 22.12
CA LEU A 35 -29.16 -22.93 22.81
C LEU A 35 -28.59 -21.63 23.44
N GLY A 36 -29.43 -20.59 23.58
CA GLY A 36 -29.01 -19.28 24.07
C GLY A 36 -29.98 -18.64 25.06
N THR A 37 -30.53 -19.40 26.01
CA THR A 37 -31.34 -18.83 27.10
C THR A 37 -31.18 -19.61 28.40
N SER A 38 -30.23 -19.18 29.25
CA SER A 38 -30.30 -19.39 30.69
C SER A 38 -29.74 -18.16 31.42
N ALA A 39 -30.53 -17.10 31.44
CA ALA A 39 -30.40 -16.05 32.45
C ALA A 39 -31.73 -16.01 33.23
N SER A 40 -31.65 -16.18 34.55
CA SER A 40 -32.74 -15.89 35.48
C SER A 40 -32.16 -15.41 36.82
N PRO A 41 -32.92 -14.62 37.60
CA PRO A 41 -32.35 -13.50 38.35
C PRO A 41 -32.32 -13.68 39.89
N VAL A 42 -31.41 -12.91 40.51
CA VAL A 42 -31.39 -12.30 41.85
C VAL A 42 -32.28 -12.88 42.96
N HIS A 43 -31.64 -13.28 44.08
CA HIS A 43 -32.12 -13.00 45.44
C HIS A 43 -30.96 -12.80 46.41
N GLY A 44 -30.98 -11.69 47.14
CA GLY A 44 -30.03 -11.37 48.20
C GLY A 44 -30.45 -11.92 49.55
N ARG A 45 -29.45 -12.21 50.39
CA ARG A 45 -29.46 -12.10 51.86
C ARG A 45 -28.03 -11.80 52.29
N GLY A 46 -27.88 -10.77 53.12
CA GLY A 46 -26.63 -10.47 53.79
C GLY A 46 -26.46 -11.29 55.06
N GLU A 47 -25.22 -11.40 55.52
CA GLU A 47 -24.82 -11.12 56.91
C GLU A 47 -23.29 -11.10 56.99
N SER A 48 -22.82 -10.38 58.00
CA SER A 48 -21.45 -10.00 58.33
C SER A 48 -20.59 -11.19 58.78
N ASP A 49 -19.26 -11.07 58.66
CA ASP A 49 -18.39 -10.98 59.86
C ASP A 49 -16.90 -10.82 59.53
N TYR A 50 -16.25 -10.10 60.45
CA TYR A 50 -14.83 -9.78 60.54
C TYR A 50 -13.95 -11.03 60.78
N GLY A 51 -12.67 -10.97 60.39
CA GLY A 51 -11.64 -11.78 61.05
C GLY A 51 -10.39 -12.10 60.24
N SER A 52 -9.33 -11.34 60.50
CA SER A 52 -7.92 -11.70 60.34
C SER A 52 -7.58 -13.15 60.71
N PHE A 53 -6.62 -13.79 60.04
CA PHE A 53 -5.38 -14.30 60.66
C PHE A 53 -4.46 -15.01 59.64
N LEU A 54 -3.16 -14.86 59.91
CA LEU A 54 -1.97 -15.47 59.31
C LEU A 54 -2.03 -17.00 59.26
N ASN A 55 -1.39 -17.63 58.27
CA ASN A 55 -0.19 -18.47 58.49
C ASN A 55 0.27 -19.19 57.22
N PHE A 56 1.58 -19.13 57.01
CA PHE A 56 2.37 -20.08 56.22
C PHE A 56 2.29 -21.49 56.82
N PRO A 57 2.65 -22.52 56.04
CA PRO A 57 3.90 -23.19 56.40
C PRO A 57 4.85 -23.41 55.23
N GLN A 58 6.11 -23.44 55.60
CA GLN A 58 7.31 -23.82 54.86
C GLN A 58 7.70 -25.26 55.29
N ASP A 59 8.72 -25.80 54.63
CA ASP A 59 9.48 -27.03 54.94
C ASP A 59 8.94 -28.33 54.29
N ASP A 60 9.74 -29.25 53.74
CA ASP A 60 11.18 -29.29 53.44
C ASP A 60 11.43 -30.53 52.54
N ASP A 61 12.44 -30.40 51.66
CA ASP A 61 13.45 -31.37 51.21
C ASP A 61 13.17 -32.77 50.58
N PHE A 62 14.19 -33.14 49.77
CA PHE A 62 14.68 -34.46 49.32
C PHE A 62 14.37 -35.01 47.90
N ASP A 63 15.29 -34.65 46.99
CA ASP A 63 16.26 -35.52 46.29
C ASP A 63 15.83 -36.60 45.24
N LYS A 64 16.63 -36.60 44.16
CA LYS A 64 17.05 -37.70 43.24
C LYS A 64 16.07 -38.38 42.27
N SER A 65 16.37 -38.11 40.99
CA SER A 65 16.72 -39.06 39.91
C SER A 65 15.91 -40.38 39.73
N SER A 66 15.32 -40.55 38.55
CA SER A 66 15.76 -41.52 37.51
C SER A 66 14.63 -42.06 36.63
N ARG A 67 14.97 -42.14 35.34
CA ARG A 67 14.40 -42.87 34.19
C ARG A 67 13.36 -43.95 34.52
N TYR A 68 12.26 -43.97 33.75
CA TYR A 68 11.76 -45.19 33.10
C TYR A 68 11.06 -44.87 31.78
N SER A 69 11.45 -45.59 30.73
CA SER A 69 10.71 -45.71 29.48
C SER A 69 9.48 -46.59 29.70
N ALA A 70 8.34 -46.21 29.15
CA ALA A 70 7.27 -47.17 28.87
C ALA A 70 6.68 -46.87 27.48
N ARG A 71 6.91 -47.84 26.60
CA ARG A 71 6.40 -47.96 25.25
C ARG A 71 4.98 -48.54 25.37
N GLY A 72 3.96 -47.80 24.95
CA GLY A 72 2.58 -48.25 24.91
C GLY A 72 1.98 -47.99 23.53
N SER A 73 1.91 -49.04 22.72
CA SER A 73 1.23 -49.06 21.43
C SER A 73 -0.25 -49.34 21.65
N PHE A 74 -1.13 -48.46 21.19
CA PHE A 74 -2.48 -48.85 20.80
C PHE A 74 -2.92 -48.05 19.57
N SER A 75 -3.24 -48.81 18.52
CA SER A 75 -3.71 -48.35 17.22
C SER A 75 -5.24 -48.24 17.23
N GLY A 76 -5.76 -47.23 16.53
CA GLY A 76 -7.04 -47.34 15.83
C GLY A 76 -8.28 -46.77 16.53
N HIS A 77 -8.60 -45.52 16.22
CA HIS A 77 -9.92 -45.17 15.66
C HIS A 77 -9.78 -43.88 14.86
N ALA A 78 -9.54 -44.05 13.56
CA ALA A 78 -9.61 -43.02 12.54
C ALA A 78 -11.00 -43.09 11.88
N SER A 79 -11.72 -41.97 11.86
CA SER A 79 -12.67 -41.57 10.81
C SER A 79 -13.27 -40.24 11.25
N LEU A 80 -13.57 -39.36 10.28
CA LEU A 80 -14.00 -37.96 10.42
C LEU A 80 -12.87 -36.91 10.41
N ARG A 81 -11.97 -37.00 9.42
CA ARG A 81 -11.19 -35.85 8.93
C ARG A 81 -10.67 -36.05 7.50
N GLN A 82 -11.52 -36.61 6.64
CA GLN A 82 -11.29 -36.67 5.19
C GLN A 82 -12.50 -36.01 4.54
N GLY A 83 -12.43 -34.69 4.39
CA GLY A 83 -13.48 -33.87 3.80
C GLY A 83 -12.97 -32.49 3.41
N ASP A 84 -12.02 -31.95 4.18
CA ASP A 84 -11.50 -30.59 3.96
C ASP A 84 -10.14 -30.53 3.22
N GLU A 85 -9.44 -31.66 3.03
CA GLU A 85 -8.10 -31.68 2.38
C GLU A 85 -8.13 -31.91 0.86
N ALA A 86 -9.30 -32.10 0.24
CA ALA A 86 -9.39 -32.44 -1.19
C ALA A 86 -9.78 -31.26 -2.11
N PHE A 87 -9.85 -30.03 -1.60
CA PHE A 87 -10.22 -28.84 -2.41
C PHE A 87 -9.11 -27.77 -2.51
N GLU A 88 -7.94 -28.00 -1.91
CA GLU A 88 -6.79 -27.06 -1.95
C GLU A 88 -5.77 -27.37 -3.06
N GLU A 89 -5.99 -28.37 -3.92
CA GLU A 89 -4.89 -28.92 -4.73
C GLU A 89 -4.58 -28.19 -6.06
N HIS A 90 -5.26 -27.10 -6.41
CA HIS A 90 -5.00 -26.41 -7.68
C HIS A 90 -4.92 -24.88 -7.61
N THR A 91 -4.57 -24.30 -6.47
CA THR A 91 -4.11 -22.90 -6.46
C THR A 91 -2.65 -22.87 -6.94
N PRO A 92 -2.31 -22.24 -8.09
CA PRO A 92 -0.93 -22.14 -8.53
C PRO A 92 -0.07 -21.58 -7.41
N PHE A 93 1.08 -22.20 -7.16
CA PHE A 93 2.01 -21.83 -6.09
C PHE A 93 2.31 -20.31 -6.01
N LEU A 94 2.34 -19.64 -7.17
CA LEU A 94 2.52 -18.20 -7.28
C LEU A 94 1.36 -17.38 -6.66
N ILE A 95 0.12 -17.88 -6.67
CA ILE A 95 -1.02 -17.24 -6.01
C ILE A 95 -0.81 -17.17 -4.50
N HIS A 96 -0.35 -18.28 -3.91
CA HIS A 96 -0.06 -18.35 -2.48
C HIS A 96 1.12 -17.45 -2.10
N ALA A 97 2.14 -17.35 -2.96
CA ALA A 97 3.24 -16.41 -2.81
C ALA A 97 2.76 -14.96 -2.82
N LEU A 98 1.88 -14.60 -3.77
CA LEU A 98 1.30 -13.25 -3.86
C LEU A 98 0.47 -12.88 -2.63
N GLU A 99 -0.35 -13.81 -2.12
CA GLU A 99 -1.16 -13.61 -0.92
C GLU A 99 -0.30 -13.33 0.33
N ARG A 100 0.76 -14.14 0.51
CA ARG A 100 1.69 -13.98 1.64
C ARG A 100 2.53 -12.71 1.52
N THR A 101 2.86 -12.27 0.31
CA THR A 101 3.54 -10.99 0.13
C THR A 101 2.64 -9.80 0.38
N HIS A 102 1.41 -9.80 -0.15
CA HIS A 102 0.48 -8.69 0.10
C HIS A 102 0.24 -8.52 1.60
N SER A 103 0.03 -9.61 2.35
CA SER A 103 -0.13 -9.52 3.81
C SER A 103 1.15 -8.99 4.50
N LEU A 104 2.33 -9.49 4.16
CA LEU A 104 3.60 -9.09 4.80
C LEU A 104 4.08 -7.69 4.40
N ALA A 105 3.88 -7.25 3.17
CA ALA A 105 4.14 -5.90 2.67
C ALA A 105 3.41 -4.83 3.48
N LEU A 106 2.24 -5.19 3.97
CA LEU A 106 1.31 -4.28 4.64
C LEU A 106 1.51 -4.29 6.16
N THR A 107 1.86 -5.44 6.75
CA THR A 107 2.33 -5.54 8.16
C THR A 107 3.57 -4.69 8.40
N GLN A 108 4.38 -4.46 7.36
CA GLN A 108 5.60 -3.65 7.45
C GLN A 108 5.35 -2.16 7.63
N VAL A 109 4.23 -1.66 7.12
CA VAL A 109 3.81 -0.26 7.28
C VAL A 109 3.08 -0.05 8.61
N THR A 110 2.35 -1.06 9.11
CA THR A 110 1.58 -0.98 10.36
C THR A 110 2.37 -1.39 11.61
N ALA A 111 3.51 -2.06 11.47
CA ALA A 111 4.39 -2.42 12.59
C ALA A 111 5.11 -1.23 13.26
N ASP A 112 4.86 0.02 12.80
CA ASP A 112 5.56 1.25 13.19
C ASP A 112 5.29 1.74 14.63
N TYR A 113 4.46 1.04 15.43
CA TYR A 113 4.15 1.46 16.81
C TYR A 113 4.13 0.33 17.84
N LYS A 114 4.35 -0.93 17.42
CA LYS A 114 4.17 -2.08 18.31
C LYS A 114 5.54 -2.48 18.86
N ASP A 115 5.85 -2.09 20.11
CA ASP A 115 6.35 -3.03 21.13
C ASP A 115 6.80 -2.31 22.43
N ASP A 116 6.05 -2.56 23.50
CA ASP A 116 6.52 -2.59 24.90
C ASP A 116 6.81 -4.08 25.25
N PRO A 117 7.97 -4.47 25.83
CA PRO A 117 8.42 -5.87 25.86
C PRO A 117 7.73 -6.83 26.85
N HIS A 118 6.69 -6.43 27.59
CA HIS A 118 6.29 -7.16 28.83
C HIS A 118 4.90 -7.83 28.86
N HIS A 119 4.15 -7.97 27.76
CA HIS A 119 2.84 -8.66 27.79
C HIS A 119 2.63 -9.72 26.67
N PRO A 120 1.92 -10.83 26.97
CA PRO A 120 1.69 -11.93 26.03
C PRO A 120 0.81 -11.49 24.85
N GLN A 121 1.13 -12.05 23.69
CA GLN A 121 0.70 -11.63 22.34
C GLN A 121 -0.80 -11.77 22.09
N SER A 122 -1.57 -10.71 22.34
CA SER A 122 -2.67 -10.36 21.43
C SER A 122 -2.10 -9.45 20.33
N PRO A 123 -2.55 -9.50 19.08
CA PRO A 123 -2.10 -8.53 18.08
C PRO A 123 -2.64 -7.15 18.51
N TYR A 124 -1.79 -6.33 19.13
CA TYR A 124 -2.10 -4.94 19.45
C TYR A 124 -2.69 -4.29 18.20
N LYS A 125 -3.92 -3.79 18.26
CA LYS A 125 -4.56 -3.09 17.14
C LYS A 125 -4.14 -1.62 17.14
N SER A 126 -4.14 -0.97 15.98
CA SER A 126 -3.85 0.46 15.86
C SER A 126 -5.02 1.30 16.38
N THR A 127 -4.72 2.28 17.23
CA THR A 127 -5.70 3.27 17.68
C THR A 127 -6.18 4.14 16.50
N PHE A 128 -7.27 4.88 16.68
CA PHE A 128 -7.79 5.78 15.67
C PHE A 128 -6.74 6.81 15.18
N ALA A 129 -6.03 7.45 16.11
CA ALA A 129 -5.01 8.45 15.79
C ALA A 129 -3.78 7.83 15.09
N GLN A 130 -3.33 6.66 15.54
CA GLN A 130 -2.26 5.91 14.87
C GLN A 130 -2.64 5.54 13.45
N SER A 131 -3.89 5.12 13.24
CA SER A 131 -4.40 4.78 11.90
C SER A 131 -4.44 5.99 10.97
N ILE A 132 -4.81 7.17 11.48
CA ILE A 132 -4.72 8.44 10.72
C ILE A 132 -3.25 8.72 10.38
N PHE A 133 -2.36 8.70 11.37
CA PHE A 133 -0.95 9.00 11.18
C PHE A 133 -0.29 8.07 10.17
N ASN A 134 -0.51 6.76 10.30
CA ASN A 134 -0.01 5.74 9.37
C ASN A 134 -0.55 5.97 7.95
N SER A 135 -1.86 6.24 7.82
CA SER A 135 -2.48 6.51 6.51
C SER A 135 -1.97 7.81 5.88
N VAL A 136 -1.73 8.86 6.68
CA VAL A 136 -1.12 10.10 6.21
C VAL A 136 0.31 9.87 5.75
N ASN A 137 1.10 9.08 6.47
CA ASN A 137 2.47 8.74 6.08
C ASN A 137 2.54 7.88 4.79
N ILE A 138 1.55 7.01 4.58
CA ILE A 138 1.36 6.27 3.33
C ILE A 138 1.10 7.24 2.17
N LEU A 139 0.14 8.16 2.35
CA LEU A 139 -0.24 9.09 1.29
C LEU A 139 0.85 10.11 1.01
N ILE A 140 1.41 10.77 2.04
CA ILE A 140 2.48 11.78 1.92
C ILE A 140 3.79 11.10 1.52
N GLY A 141 3.88 10.81 0.22
CA GLY A 141 5.03 10.26 -0.45
C GLY A 141 5.81 11.32 -1.23
N ILE A 142 6.58 10.84 -2.19
CA ILE A 142 7.35 11.68 -3.12
C ILE A 142 6.47 12.48 -4.09
N GLY A 143 5.21 12.09 -4.30
CA GLY A 143 4.25 12.79 -5.16
C GLY A 143 3.98 14.23 -4.79
N ILE A 144 4.20 14.61 -3.51
CA ILE A 144 4.07 15.99 -3.07
C ILE A 144 4.99 16.96 -3.83
N LEU A 145 6.17 16.48 -4.27
CA LEU A 145 7.22 17.31 -4.91
C LEU A 145 6.85 17.78 -6.31
N SER A 146 6.00 17.01 -7.02
CA SER A 146 5.56 17.30 -8.39
C SER A 146 4.20 18.01 -8.46
N LEU A 147 3.52 18.24 -7.32
CA LEU A 147 2.18 18.83 -7.33
C LEU A 147 2.14 20.24 -7.92
N ALA A 148 3.14 21.06 -7.61
CA ALA A 148 3.27 22.40 -8.19
C ALA A 148 3.41 22.33 -9.72
N LEU A 149 4.17 21.37 -10.24
CA LEU A 149 4.28 21.14 -11.68
C LEU A 149 2.95 20.68 -12.27
N GLY A 150 2.22 19.80 -11.57
CA GLY A 150 0.87 19.38 -11.96
C GLY A 150 -0.09 20.56 -12.12
N ILE A 151 -0.11 21.50 -11.17
CA ILE A 151 -0.92 22.72 -11.28
C ILE A 151 -0.40 23.61 -12.43
N ARG A 152 0.92 23.77 -12.59
CA ARG A 152 1.50 24.53 -13.70
C ARG A 152 1.10 23.99 -15.08
N CYS A 153 1.06 22.66 -15.25
CA CYS A 153 0.63 22.03 -16.51
C CYS A 153 -0.88 22.20 -16.78
N GLY A 154 -1.70 22.28 -15.73
CA GLY A 154 -3.16 22.48 -15.85
C GLY A 154 -3.61 23.94 -15.78
N GLY A 155 -2.73 24.88 -15.42
CA GLY A 155 -3.15 26.15 -14.84
C GLY A 155 -3.97 25.96 -13.55
N TRP A 156 -4.35 27.07 -12.91
CA TRP A 156 -5.11 27.02 -11.66
C TRP A 156 -6.44 26.28 -11.79
N VAL A 157 -7.23 26.57 -12.83
CA VAL A 157 -8.60 26.03 -12.94
C VAL A 157 -8.58 24.52 -13.18
N ILE A 158 -7.87 24.04 -14.21
CA ILE A 158 -7.87 22.60 -14.54
C ILE A 158 -7.04 21.84 -13.51
N GLY A 159 -5.86 22.36 -13.14
CA GLY A 159 -5.01 21.75 -12.12
C GLY A 159 -5.77 21.54 -10.79
N MET A 160 -6.45 22.57 -10.28
CA MET A 160 -7.23 22.44 -9.04
C MET A 160 -8.46 21.55 -9.20
N THR A 161 -9.10 21.55 -10.37
CA THR A 161 -10.23 20.65 -10.64
C THR A 161 -9.77 19.19 -10.58
N ILE A 162 -8.65 18.86 -11.21
CA ILE A 162 -8.05 17.51 -11.17
C ILE A 162 -7.61 17.17 -9.75
N PHE A 163 -6.99 18.10 -9.03
CA PHE A 163 -6.59 17.92 -7.64
C PHE A 163 -7.78 17.57 -6.72
N VAL A 164 -8.85 18.35 -6.78
CA VAL A 164 -10.08 18.10 -6.01
C VAL A 164 -10.74 16.79 -6.45
N TYR A 165 -10.80 16.53 -7.76
CA TYR A 165 -11.32 15.28 -8.29
C TYR A 165 -10.55 14.07 -7.74
N CYS A 166 -9.22 14.06 -7.85
CA CYS A 166 -8.38 12.98 -7.34
C CYS A 166 -8.57 12.78 -5.83
N CYS A 167 -8.59 13.85 -5.03
CA CYS A 167 -8.85 13.77 -3.60
C CYS A 167 -10.23 13.15 -3.27
N LEU A 168 -11.30 13.65 -3.89
CA LEU A 168 -12.65 13.16 -3.64
C LEU A 168 -12.84 11.72 -4.13
N LEU A 169 -12.31 11.40 -5.32
CA LEU A 169 -12.31 10.05 -5.88
C LEU A 169 -11.62 9.07 -4.94
N THR A 170 -10.39 9.35 -4.55
CA THR A 170 -9.56 8.45 -3.75
C THR A 170 -10.07 8.30 -2.32
N ASN A 171 -10.61 9.39 -1.72
CA ASN A 171 -11.32 9.32 -0.46
C ASN A 171 -12.58 8.44 -0.54
N TYR A 172 -13.37 8.58 -1.61
CA TYR A 172 -14.57 7.78 -1.84
C TYR A 172 -14.23 6.30 -2.05
N THR A 173 -13.28 6.00 -2.93
CA THR A 173 -12.89 4.62 -3.25
C THR A 173 -12.23 3.92 -2.07
N ALA A 174 -11.46 4.62 -1.23
CA ALA A 174 -10.91 4.05 0.01
C ALA A 174 -12.04 3.56 0.94
N LYS A 175 -13.17 4.26 1.02
CA LYS A 175 -14.35 3.81 1.78
C LYS A 175 -15.08 2.65 1.11
N LEU A 176 -15.07 2.57 -0.22
CA LEU A 176 -15.63 1.43 -0.96
C LEU A 176 -14.85 0.15 -0.69
N LEU A 177 -13.52 0.23 -0.52
CA LEU A 177 -12.67 -0.93 -0.19
C LEU A 177 -13.19 -1.65 1.05
N ALA A 178 -13.43 -0.93 2.15
CA ALA A 178 -13.95 -1.52 3.38
C ALA A 178 -15.28 -2.28 3.14
N ARG A 179 -16.22 -1.69 2.37
CA ARG A 179 -17.48 -2.35 2.04
C ARG A 179 -17.27 -3.63 1.22
N CYS A 180 -16.34 -3.60 0.26
CA CYS A 180 -16.04 -4.77 -0.57
C CYS A 180 -15.35 -5.87 0.22
N LEU A 181 -14.48 -5.52 1.18
CA LEU A 181 -13.82 -6.49 2.07
C LEU A 181 -14.79 -7.14 3.05
N ASP A 182 -15.86 -6.44 3.42
CA ASP A 182 -16.94 -6.98 4.26
C ASP A 182 -17.94 -7.85 3.48
N TYR A 183 -17.86 -7.89 2.14
CA TYR A 183 -18.76 -8.72 1.31
C TYR A 183 -18.52 -10.23 1.50
N GLY A 184 -17.26 -10.64 1.72
CA GLY A 184 -16.87 -12.04 1.89
C GLY A 184 -16.18 -12.30 3.23
N ALA A 185 -16.31 -13.50 3.76
CA ALA A 185 -15.54 -13.92 4.94
C ALA A 185 -14.04 -14.01 4.57
N GLY A 186 -13.18 -13.26 5.26
CA GLY A 186 -11.72 -13.45 5.21
C GLY A 186 -10.91 -12.53 4.29
N GLY A 187 -11.50 -11.54 3.61
CA GLY A 187 -10.73 -10.59 2.78
C GLY A 187 -9.84 -9.65 3.61
N ASN A 188 -8.51 -9.80 3.56
CA ASN A 188 -7.57 -9.02 4.39
C ASN A 188 -6.65 -8.10 3.59
N THR A 189 -6.43 -8.43 2.32
CA THR A 189 -5.48 -7.73 1.46
C THR A 189 -6.14 -7.17 0.20
N TYR A 190 -5.41 -6.30 -0.51
CA TYR A 190 -5.85 -5.78 -1.80
C TYR A 190 -6.02 -6.88 -2.86
N GLY A 191 -5.18 -7.92 -2.83
CA GLY A 191 -5.27 -9.07 -3.73
C GLY A 191 -6.50 -9.93 -3.45
N ASP A 192 -6.90 -10.06 -2.18
CA ASP A 192 -8.11 -10.78 -1.78
C ASP A 192 -9.37 -10.11 -2.32
N MET A 193 -9.38 -8.78 -2.38
CA MET A 193 -10.48 -8.06 -3.02
C MET A 193 -10.60 -8.40 -4.52
N GLY A 194 -9.47 -8.58 -5.21
CA GLY A 194 -9.44 -9.09 -6.58
C GLY A 194 -10.01 -10.49 -6.70
N TYR A 195 -9.68 -11.36 -5.75
CA TYR A 195 -10.22 -12.72 -5.68
C TYR A 195 -11.73 -12.74 -5.41
N ILE A 196 -12.19 -11.98 -4.42
CA ILE A 196 -13.61 -11.90 -4.04
C ILE A 196 -14.47 -11.43 -5.23
N ALA A 197 -13.97 -10.48 -6.02
CA ALA A 197 -14.73 -9.92 -7.14
C ALA A 197 -14.62 -10.71 -8.46
N PHE A 198 -13.44 -11.28 -8.76
CA PHE A 198 -13.12 -11.84 -10.08
C PHE A 198 -12.37 -13.19 -10.05
N GLY A 199 -12.26 -13.82 -8.88
CA GLY A 199 -11.51 -15.06 -8.68
C GLY A 199 -10.00 -14.88 -8.91
N ASP A 200 -9.31 -15.97 -9.20
CA ASP A 200 -7.85 -15.98 -9.34
C ASP A 200 -7.32 -14.99 -10.38
N ARG A 201 -8.04 -14.81 -11.50
CA ARG A 201 -7.65 -13.85 -12.54
C ARG A 201 -7.60 -12.42 -12.01
N GLY A 202 -8.56 -12.04 -11.16
CA GLY A 202 -8.59 -10.73 -10.51
C GLY A 202 -7.44 -10.54 -9.54
N ARG A 203 -7.20 -11.54 -8.68
CA ARG A 203 -6.09 -11.53 -7.73
C ARG A 203 -4.75 -11.34 -8.46
N TRP A 204 -4.52 -12.12 -9.51
CA TRP A 204 -3.32 -12.03 -10.34
C TRP A 204 -3.12 -10.65 -10.96
N LEU A 205 -4.15 -10.12 -11.62
CA LEU A 205 -4.06 -8.82 -12.30
C LEU A 205 -3.71 -7.70 -11.31
N VAL A 206 -4.41 -7.67 -10.17
CA VAL A 206 -4.24 -6.64 -9.14
C VAL A 206 -2.88 -6.74 -8.48
N SER A 207 -2.41 -7.95 -8.19
CA SER A 207 -1.08 -8.17 -7.64
C SER A 207 0.02 -7.73 -8.60
N ILE A 208 -0.10 -8.04 -9.90
CA ILE A 208 0.88 -7.57 -10.89
C ILE A 208 0.89 -6.03 -10.96
N LEU A 209 -0.29 -5.40 -11.03
CA LEU A 209 -0.41 -3.94 -11.05
C LEU A 209 0.22 -3.31 -9.79
N PHE A 210 -0.04 -3.88 -8.60
CA PHE A 210 0.52 -3.39 -7.35
C PHE A 210 2.04 -3.54 -7.30
N LEU A 211 2.59 -4.70 -7.67
CA LEU A 211 4.04 -4.93 -7.66
C LEU A 211 4.75 -4.03 -8.67
N THR A 212 4.15 -3.78 -9.83
CA THR A 212 4.68 -2.86 -10.83
C THR A 212 4.58 -1.41 -10.39
N GLU A 213 3.51 -1.00 -9.69
CA GLU A 213 3.42 0.32 -9.02
C GLU A 213 4.54 0.52 -8.01
N LEU A 214 4.83 -0.50 -7.18
CA LEU A 214 5.93 -0.45 -6.21
C LEU A 214 7.29 -0.34 -6.89
N CYS A 215 7.53 -1.10 -7.97
CA CYS A 215 8.75 -0.95 -8.78
C CYS A 215 8.89 0.46 -9.36
N THR A 216 7.83 1.01 -9.97
CA THR A 216 7.85 2.38 -10.51
C THR A 216 8.06 3.43 -9.42
N SER A 217 7.47 3.23 -8.24
CA SER A 217 7.70 4.09 -7.07
C SER A 217 9.16 4.01 -6.60
N SER A 218 9.77 2.82 -6.60
CA SER A 218 11.19 2.65 -6.28
C SER A 218 12.10 3.30 -7.33
N ILE A 219 11.74 3.29 -8.62
CA ILE A 219 12.45 4.03 -9.67
C ILE A 219 12.42 5.53 -9.37
N ALA A 220 11.24 6.07 -9.04
CA ALA A 220 11.10 7.49 -8.70
C ALA A 220 11.92 7.89 -7.45
N LEU A 221 12.02 7.02 -6.44
CA LEU A 221 12.89 7.24 -5.27
C LEU A 221 14.38 7.28 -5.67
N VAL A 222 14.83 6.45 -6.61
CA VAL A 222 16.21 6.49 -7.11
C VAL A 222 16.49 7.77 -7.88
N VAL A 223 15.57 8.20 -8.76
CA VAL A 223 15.69 9.48 -9.49
C VAL A 223 15.78 10.64 -8.49
N LEU A 224 14.89 10.68 -7.51
CA LEU A 224 14.85 11.71 -6.47
C LEU A 224 16.16 11.76 -5.66
N LEU A 225 16.73 10.62 -5.29
CA LEU A 225 18.01 10.59 -4.58
C LEU A 225 19.14 11.12 -5.46
N GLY A 226 19.18 10.72 -6.73
CA GLY A 226 20.16 11.21 -7.69
C GLY A 226 20.11 12.72 -7.87
N ASP A 227 18.91 13.26 -8.08
CA ASP A 227 18.68 14.69 -8.25
C ASP A 227 19.06 15.49 -6.98
N ALA A 228 18.72 14.98 -5.79
CA ALA A 228 19.13 15.58 -4.52
C ALA A 228 20.67 15.57 -4.32
N LEU A 229 21.35 14.47 -4.68
CA LEU A 229 22.80 14.38 -4.55
C LEU A 229 23.53 15.29 -5.54
N VAL A 230 23.05 15.43 -6.77
CA VAL A 230 23.57 16.42 -7.74
C VAL A 230 23.40 17.84 -7.22
N ALA A 231 22.26 18.15 -6.60
CA ALA A 231 22.02 19.47 -6.01
C ALA A 231 22.95 19.77 -4.82
N LEU A 232 23.32 18.76 -4.02
CA LEU A 232 24.27 18.92 -2.91
C LEU A 232 25.73 18.97 -3.36
N PHE A 233 26.07 18.21 -4.40
CA PHE A 233 27.44 17.98 -4.87
C PHE A 233 27.54 18.12 -6.40
N PRO A 234 27.39 19.35 -6.93
CA PRO A 234 27.26 19.60 -8.37
C PRO A 234 28.52 19.27 -9.19
N THR A 235 29.66 19.00 -8.55
CA THR A 235 30.91 18.64 -9.21
C THR A 235 30.97 17.18 -9.67
N VAL A 236 30.07 16.32 -9.18
CA VAL A 236 30.03 14.89 -9.51
C VAL A 236 28.93 14.63 -10.54
N PRO A 237 29.20 13.88 -11.62
CA PRO A 237 28.22 13.65 -12.68
C PRO A 237 27.03 12.79 -12.20
N MET A 238 25.86 13.09 -12.74
CA MET A 238 24.59 12.40 -12.42
C MET A 238 24.67 10.87 -12.54
N SER A 239 25.35 10.36 -13.57
CA SER A 239 25.52 8.91 -13.78
C SER A 239 26.24 8.23 -12.61
N THR A 240 27.22 8.91 -12.01
CA THR A 240 27.93 8.43 -10.83
C THR A 240 27.00 8.41 -9.61
N PHE A 241 26.17 9.44 -9.41
CA PHE A 241 25.23 9.44 -8.28
C PHE A 241 24.12 8.38 -8.40
N ARG A 242 23.68 8.07 -9.62
CA ARG A 242 22.75 6.96 -9.85
C ARG A 242 23.39 5.62 -9.51
N LEU A 243 24.67 5.42 -9.85
CA LEU A 243 25.42 4.23 -9.45
C LEU A 243 25.64 4.18 -7.92
N ILE A 244 25.99 5.31 -7.29
CA ILE A 244 26.12 5.44 -5.83
C ILE A 244 24.79 5.10 -5.14
N SER A 245 23.65 5.47 -5.72
CA SER A 245 22.32 5.17 -5.19
C SER A 245 22.11 3.66 -5.04
N LEU A 246 22.69 2.82 -5.92
CA LEU A 246 22.67 1.37 -5.75
C LEU A 246 23.34 0.94 -4.43
N PHE A 247 24.51 1.50 -4.12
CA PHE A 247 25.27 1.19 -2.91
C PHE A 247 24.69 1.79 -1.64
N ILE A 248 23.94 2.90 -1.75
CA ILE A 248 23.23 3.50 -0.61
C ILE A 248 21.94 2.74 -0.31
N LEU A 249 21.13 2.45 -1.32
CA LEU A 249 19.76 1.97 -1.15
C LEU A 249 19.67 0.44 -1.03
N THR A 250 20.49 -0.31 -1.77
CA THR A 250 20.42 -1.79 -1.76
C THR A 250 20.70 -2.40 -0.39
N PRO A 251 21.71 -1.94 0.39
CA PRO A 251 21.96 -2.48 1.73
C PRO A 251 20.75 -2.39 2.67
N LEU A 252 19.94 -1.33 2.53
CA LEU A 252 18.75 -1.10 3.35
C LEU A 252 17.68 -2.16 3.10
N THR A 253 17.65 -2.76 1.91
CA THR A 253 16.74 -3.87 1.61
C THR A 253 17.04 -5.11 2.45
N PHE A 254 18.24 -5.26 3.02
CA PHE A 254 18.59 -6.40 3.88
C PHE A 254 18.25 -6.17 5.35
N LEU A 255 17.89 -4.94 5.73
CA LEU A 255 17.55 -4.62 7.11
C LEU A 255 16.20 -5.25 7.47
N PRO A 256 16.07 -5.81 8.70
CA PRO A 256 14.78 -6.27 9.17
C PRO A 256 13.83 -5.09 9.25
N VAL A 257 12.61 -5.27 8.76
CA VAL A 257 11.67 -4.17 8.55
C VAL A 257 11.31 -3.43 9.85
N ARG A 258 11.43 -4.11 11.01
CA ARG A 258 11.33 -3.48 12.33
C ARG A 258 12.28 -2.30 12.53
N LYS A 259 13.49 -2.34 11.97
CA LYS A 259 14.46 -1.23 12.05
C LYS A 259 14.16 -0.12 11.04
N LEU A 260 13.35 -0.41 10.02
CA LEU A 260 12.90 0.56 9.01
C LEU A 260 11.71 1.41 9.50
N SER A 261 11.08 1.03 10.62
CA SER A 261 9.99 1.81 11.21
C SER A 261 10.46 3.20 11.67
N TYR A 262 11.61 3.29 12.37
CA TYR A 262 12.23 4.59 12.70
C TYR A 262 12.52 5.45 11.46
N THR A 263 12.82 4.83 10.32
CA THR A 263 13.03 5.56 9.06
C THR A 263 11.73 6.07 8.44
N SER A 264 10.60 5.39 8.68
CA SER A 264 9.26 5.84 8.26
C SER A 264 8.84 7.13 8.96
N LEU A 265 9.06 7.22 10.29
CA LEU A 265 8.87 8.47 11.05
C LEU A 265 9.75 9.61 10.52
N LEU A 266 10.99 9.31 10.16
CA LEU A 266 11.90 10.30 9.57
C LEU A 266 11.40 10.81 8.21
N GLY A 267 10.72 9.97 7.42
CA GLY A 267 10.12 10.34 6.13
C GLY A 267 9.00 11.38 6.27
N ILE A 268 8.07 11.20 7.22
CA ILE A 268 6.99 12.18 7.46
C ILE A 268 7.52 13.48 8.07
N ILE A 269 8.50 13.40 8.99
CA ILE A 269 9.16 14.59 9.53
C ILE A 269 9.86 15.36 8.40
N SER A 270 10.58 14.65 7.52
CA SER A 270 11.21 15.24 6.33
C SER A 270 10.20 15.96 5.44
N ALA A 271 9.07 15.32 5.12
CA ALA A 271 8.03 15.95 4.30
C ALA A 271 7.40 17.18 4.98
N ALA A 272 7.13 17.12 6.27
CA ALA A 272 6.60 18.25 7.04
C ALA A 272 7.60 19.41 7.12
N CYS A 273 8.87 19.11 7.42
CA CYS A 273 9.95 20.09 7.42
C CYS A 273 10.13 20.73 6.05
N LEU A 274 10.01 19.96 4.97
CA LEU A 274 10.12 20.52 3.62
C LEU A 274 9.01 21.53 3.32
N VAL A 275 7.76 21.22 3.69
CA VAL A 275 6.64 22.16 3.54
C VAL A 275 6.93 23.46 4.32
N ILE A 276 7.44 23.33 5.55
CA ILE A 276 7.82 24.48 6.37
C ILE A 276 8.93 25.29 5.68
N VAL A 277 9.97 24.65 5.15
CA VAL A 277 11.04 25.35 4.44
C VAL A 277 10.49 26.11 3.24
N VAL A 278 9.67 25.49 2.40
CA VAL A 278 9.05 26.14 1.22
C VAL A 278 8.27 27.39 1.63
N VAL A 279 7.46 27.29 2.69
CA VAL A 279 6.67 28.43 3.19
C VAL A 279 7.57 29.52 3.78
N VAL A 280 8.60 29.15 4.55
CA VAL A 280 9.54 30.11 5.15
C VAL A 280 10.35 30.82 4.06
N ASP A 281 10.90 30.09 3.09
CA ASP A 281 11.63 30.67 1.95
C ASP A 281 10.73 31.61 1.16
N GLY A 282 9.52 31.15 0.83
CA GLY A 282 8.52 31.94 0.12
C GLY A 282 8.13 33.21 0.87
N LEU A 283 7.91 33.14 2.18
CA LEU A 283 7.55 34.30 2.98
C LEU A 283 8.72 35.20 3.30
N THR A 284 9.96 34.72 3.34
CA THR A 284 11.12 35.56 3.71
C THR A 284 11.72 36.29 2.53
N LYS A 285 11.71 35.68 1.34
CA LYS A 285 12.17 36.33 0.12
C LYS A 285 11.22 37.47 -0.25
N GLU A 286 11.80 38.63 -0.59
CA GLU A 286 11.01 39.82 -0.93
C GLU A 286 10.60 39.84 -2.40
N GLU A 287 11.56 39.60 -3.30
CA GLU A 287 11.36 39.71 -4.74
C GLU A 287 11.25 38.35 -5.44
N ARG A 288 10.52 38.30 -6.57
CA ARG A 288 10.50 37.16 -7.47
C ARG A 288 11.83 36.90 -8.19
N PRO A 289 12.12 35.67 -8.66
CA PRO A 289 11.35 34.44 -8.45
C PRO A 289 11.59 33.84 -7.05
N GLY A 290 10.59 33.12 -6.55
CA GLY A 290 10.66 32.44 -5.26
C GLY A 290 9.99 33.15 -4.08
N SER A 291 9.33 34.28 -4.31
CA SER A 291 8.66 35.05 -3.26
C SER A 291 7.15 34.76 -3.25
N LEU A 292 6.59 34.59 -2.06
CA LEU A 292 5.13 34.62 -1.82
C LEU A 292 4.63 36.04 -1.53
N ARG A 293 5.54 36.99 -1.28
CA ARG A 293 5.24 38.42 -1.10
C ARG A 293 5.12 39.16 -2.43
N ASP A 294 5.93 38.75 -3.40
CA ASP A 294 5.90 39.17 -4.79
C ASP A 294 5.79 37.91 -5.67
N PRO A 295 4.58 37.32 -5.82
CA PRO A 295 4.40 36.07 -6.55
C PRO A 295 4.77 36.19 -8.03
N MET A 296 5.22 35.07 -8.60
CA MET A 296 5.40 34.95 -10.04
C MET A 296 4.05 35.04 -10.78
N PRO A 297 4.03 35.54 -12.02
CA PRO A 297 2.86 35.40 -12.89
C PRO A 297 2.48 33.92 -13.02
N THR A 298 1.20 33.62 -12.81
CA THR A 298 0.63 32.27 -12.93
C THR A 298 -0.54 32.30 -13.90
N ASP A 299 -0.83 31.15 -14.50
CA ASP A 299 -1.87 31.02 -15.51
C ASP A 299 -3.17 30.49 -14.88
N ILE A 300 -4.27 31.20 -15.09
CA ILE A 300 -5.61 30.75 -14.66
C ILE A 300 -6.02 29.51 -15.45
N TRP A 301 -5.78 29.56 -16.76
CA TRP A 301 -5.99 28.47 -17.72
C TRP A 301 -4.64 27.98 -18.24
N PRO A 302 -4.52 26.72 -18.69
CA PRO A 302 -3.25 26.23 -19.22
C PRO A 302 -2.75 27.11 -20.37
N SER A 303 -1.52 27.60 -20.28
CA SER A 303 -0.84 28.31 -21.37
C SER A 303 -0.50 27.36 -22.53
N ASP A 304 -0.28 26.08 -22.23
CA ASP A 304 -0.10 25.01 -23.20
C ASP A 304 -1.01 23.81 -22.89
N TRP A 305 -2.08 23.68 -23.69
CA TRP A 305 -3.07 22.60 -23.58
C TRP A 305 -2.48 21.21 -23.78
N THR A 306 -1.33 21.08 -24.44
CA THR A 306 -0.67 19.79 -24.65
C THR A 306 -0.07 19.24 -23.35
N THR A 307 0.18 20.09 -22.35
CA THR A 307 0.72 19.66 -21.05
C THR A 307 -0.36 19.23 -20.05
N VAL A 308 -1.64 19.54 -20.32
CA VAL A 308 -2.76 19.22 -19.42
C VAL A 308 -2.85 17.72 -19.12
N PRO A 309 -2.75 16.80 -20.07
CA PRO A 309 -2.83 15.37 -19.75
C PRO A 309 -1.72 14.89 -18.81
N LEU A 310 -0.53 15.51 -18.84
CA LEU A 310 0.56 15.20 -17.92
C LEU A 310 0.17 15.52 -16.46
N SER A 311 -0.61 16.59 -16.25
CA SER A 311 -1.10 16.98 -14.92
C SER A 311 -1.93 15.89 -14.23
N PHE A 312 -2.66 15.07 -15.02
CA PHE A 312 -3.51 14.01 -14.49
C PHE A 312 -2.69 13.00 -13.69
N GLY A 313 -1.57 12.57 -14.26
CA GLY A 313 -0.63 11.66 -13.61
C GLY A 313 0.14 12.33 -12.47
N LEU A 314 0.72 13.51 -12.70
CA LEU A 314 1.51 14.23 -11.70
C LEU A 314 0.73 14.49 -10.40
N ILE A 315 -0.56 14.81 -10.53
CA ILE A 315 -1.45 15.05 -9.38
C ILE A 315 -1.91 13.73 -8.76
N MET A 316 -2.38 12.77 -9.56
CA MET A 316 -2.88 11.49 -9.04
C MET A 316 -1.80 10.67 -8.34
N ALA A 317 -0.54 10.78 -8.75
CA ALA A 317 0.60 10.13 -8.09
C ALA A 317 0.75 10.54 -6.63
N GLY A 318 0.34 11.76 -6.25
CA GLY A 318 0.30 12.20 -4.85
C GLY A 318 -0.70 11.41 -4.01
N PHE A 319 -1.77 10.89 -4.60
CA PHE A 319 -2.84 10.16 -3.91
C PHE A 319 -2.72 8.63 -4.06
N ALA A 320 -1.54 8.12 -4.40
CA ALA A 320 -1.23 6.70 -4.40
C ALA A 320 -1.22 6.12 -2.96
N GLY A 321 -1.57 4.84 -2.80
CA GLY A 321 -1.53 4.17 -1.49
C GLY A 321 -2.72 3.24 -1.17
N HIS A 322 -3.71 3.14 -2.06
CA HIS A 322 -4.94 2.35 -1.85
C HIS A 322 -4.72 0.90 -1.48
N ALA A 323 -3.64 0.29 -2.00
CA ALA A 323 -3.30 -1.10 -1.70
C ALA A 323 -3.08 -1.38 -0.21
N VAL A 324 -2.79 -0.34 0.60
CA VAL A 324 -2.52 -0.45 2.03
C VAL A 324 -3.78 -0.30 2.90
N PHE A 325 -4.80 0.35 2.38
CA PHE A 325 -6.03 0.66 3.13
C PHE A 325 -6.81 -0.58 3.63
N PRO A 326 -6.86 -1.75 2.95
CA PRO A 326 -7.44 -2.97 3.51
C PRO A 326 -6.79 -3.40 4.82
N THR A 327 -5.47 -3.33 4.90
CA THR A 327 -4.75 -3.75 6.11
C THR A 327 -4.91 -2.72 7.21
N VAL A 328 -4.90 -1.43 6.89
CA VAL A 328 -5.25 -0.38 7.87
C VAL A 328 -6.66 -0.64 8.44
N TYR A 329 -7.63 -0.97 7.59
CA TYR A 329 -8.98 -1.29 8.03
C TYR A 329 -9.03 -2.47 9.02
N ARG A 330 -8.31 -3.56 8.72
CA ARG A 330 -8.26 -4.76 9.57
C ARG A 330 -7.45 -4.55 10.85
N ASP A 331 -6.45 -3.69 10.82
CA ASP A 331 -5.57 -3.39 11.96
C ASP A 331 -6.17 -2.39 12.94
N MET A 332 -7.22 -1.65 12.57
CA MET A 332 -7.91 -0.71 13.46
C MET A 332 -8.55 -1.40 14.66
N GLU A 333 -8.37 -0.82 15.85
CA GLU A 333 -9.03 -1.23 17.09
C GLU A 333 -10.55 -1.16 16.96
N GLU A 334 -11.05 -0.07 16.37
CA GLU A 334 -12.47 0.18 16.11
C GLU A 334 -12.77 0.36 14.61
N PRO A 335 -12.88 -0.72 13.81
CA PRO A 335 -13.11 -0.65 12.36
C PRO A 335 -14.39 0.11 11.96
N LYS A 336 -15.39 0.19 12.86
CA LYS A 336 -16.60 1.01 12.69
C LYS A 336 -16.31 2.48 12.38
N HIS A 337 -15.18 3.02 12.84
CA HIS A 337 -14.78 4.41 12.63
C HIS A 337 -13.88 4.61 11.40
N TYR A 338 -13.64 3.56 10.60
CA TYR A 338 -12.77 3.61 9.43
C TYR A 338 -13.13 4.72 8.44
N LYS A 339 -14.42 4.91 8.12
CA LYS A 339 -14.85 5.97 7.19
C LYS A 339 -14.49 7.37 7.71
N THR A 340 -14.59 7.58 9.02
CA THR A 340 -14.21 8.83 9.69
C THR A 340 -12.70 9.00 9.72
N MET A 341 -11.95 7.92 9.97
CA MET A 341 -10.49 7.88 9.90
C MET A 341 -10.01 8.31 8.50
N VAL A 342 -10.55 7.70 7.44
CA VAL A 342 -10.25 8.05 6.05
C VAL A 342 -10.55 9.52 5.76
N ASN A 343 -11.68 10.08 6.25
CA ASN A 343 -11.95 11.51 6.08
C ASN A 343 -10.85 12.39 6.67
N TRP A 344 -10.44 12.12 7.92
CA TRP A 344 -9.38 12.91 8.57
C TRP A 344 -8.03 12.76 7.87
N THR A 345 -7.68 11.55 7.45
CA THR A 345 -6.48 11.30 6.65
C THR A 345 -6.46 12.19 5.39
N TYR A 346 -7.54 12.19 4.61
CA TYR A 346 -7.61 12.98 3.38
C TYR A 346 -7.66 14.48 3.64
N ILE A 347 -8.30 14.95 4.72
CA ILE A 347 -8.27 16.36 5.11
C ILE A 347 -6.82 16.81 5.37
N VAL A 348 -6.09 16.07 6.22
CA VAL A 348 -4.69 16.39 6.55
C VAL A 348 -3.80 16.34 5.30
N THR A 349 -3.87 15.27 4.52
CA THR A 349 -3.08 15.13 3.28
C THR A 349 -3.38 16.26 2.30
N THR A 350 -4.67 16.60 2.09
CA THR A 350 -5.07 17.64 1.14
C THR A 350 -4.56 19.01 1.56
N LEU A 351 -4.58 19.35 2.86
CA LEU A 351 -4.05 20.62 3.35
C LEU A 351 -2.54 20.74 3.08
N VAL A 352 -1.78 19.68 3.36
CA VAL A 352 -0.34 19.65 3.11
C VAL A 352 -0.03 19.74 1.61
N TYR A 353 -0.79 19.02 0.79
CA TYR A 353 -0.62 18.99 -0.65
C TYR A 353 -1.00 20.29 -1.34
N PHE A 354 -2.13 20.87 -0.95
CA PHE A 354 -2.55 22.16 -1.45
C PHE A 354 -1.55 23.25 -1.09
N CYS A 355 -1.04 23.24 0.16
CA CYS A 355 0.01 24.16 0.59
C CYS A 355 1.24 24.07 -0.33
N MET A 356 1.76 22.85 -0.56
CA MET A 356 2.92 22.66 -1.45
C MET A 356 2.63 23.09 -2.89
N ALA A 357 1.51 22.66 -3.45
CA ALA A 357 1.13 22.95 -4.83
C ALA A 357 0.96 24.45 -5.07
N ALA A 358 0.21 25.11 -4.18
CA ALA A 358 -0.10 26.52 -4.29
C ALA A 358 1.14 27.39 -4.04
N CYS A 359 1.88 27.13 -2.95
CA CYS A 359 3.11 27.89 -2.68
C CYS A 359 4.10 27.71 -3.82
N GLY A 360 4.32 26.47 -4.28
CA GLY A 360 5.29 26.21 -5.32
C GLY A 360 4.95 26.88 -6.66
N TYR A 361 3.67 26.87 -7.06
CA TYR A 361 3.26 27.52 -8.30
C TYR A 361 3.26 29.06 -8.17
N LEU A 362 2.86 29.62 -7.03
CA LEU A 362 2.97 31.06 -6.79
C LEU A 362 4.42 31.55 -6.74
N MET A 363 5.33 30.76 -6.19
CA MET A 363 6.74 31.12 -6.07
C MET A 363 7.47 31.09 -7.41
N PHE A 364 7.16 30.15 -8.31
CA PHE A 364 7.96 29.93 -9.53
C PHE A 364 7.18 30.05 -10.85
N GLY A 365 5.84 30.11 -10.83
CA GLY A 365 5.03 30.34 -12.03
C GLY A 365 5.35 29.36 -13.16
N SER A 366 5.65 29.88 -14.35
CA SER A 366 5.99 29.07 -15.53
C SER A 366 7.34 28.33 -15.44
N THR A 367 8.19 28.65 -14.45
CA THR A 367 9.52 28.04 -14.27
C THR A 367 9.55 26.90 -13.24
N VAL A 368 8.38 26.47 -12.73
CA VAL A 368 8.29 25.28 -11.87
C VAL A 368 8.94 24.08 -12.56
N MET A 369 9.87 23.44 -11.85
CA MET A 369 10.61 22.25 -12.29
C MET A 369 9.86 20.98 -11.89
N GLN A 370 10.38 19.83 -12.32
CA GLN A 370 9.89 18.48 -11.96
C GLN A 370 9.72 18.26 -10.45
N GLU A 371 10.59 18.88 -9.66
CA GLU A 371 10.54 18.88 -8.21
C GLU A 371 10.68 20.32 -7.71
N ILE A 372 9.78 20.76 -6.84
CA ILE A 372 9.80 22.13 -6.29
C ILE A 372 11.11 22.48 -5.57
N THR A 373 11.81 21.47 -5.10
CA THR A 373 13.06 21.54 -4.35
C THR A 373 14.23 21.92 -5.25
N GLN A 374 14.18 21.56 -6.54
CA GLN A 374 15.14 22.01 -7.54
C GLN A 374 15.00 23.52 -7.78
N ASN A 375 13.76 24.04 -7.78
CA ASN A 375 13.53 25.48 -7.83
C ASN A 375 14.12 26.20 -6.60
N ILE A 376 13.91 25.65 -5.39
CA ILE A 376 14.46 26.22 -4.15
C ILE A 376 16.00 26.27 -4.19
N MET A 377 16.65 25.22 -4.68
CA MET A 377 18.10 25.16 -4.74
C MET A 377 18.74 26.04 -5.82
N SER A 378 18.08 26.16 -6.97
CA SER A 378 18.59 26.97 -8.09
C SER A 378 18.34 28.46 -7.92
N THR A 379 17.42 28.84 -7.03
CA THR A 379 17.03 30.23 -6.84
C THR A 379 17.97 30.95 -5.86
N PRO A 380 18.66 32.03 -6.28
CA PRO A 380 19.54 32.81 -5.41
C PRO A 380 18.74 33.62 -4.40
N GLY A 381 19.40 34.03 -3.30
CA GLY A 381 18.81 34.91 -2.28
C GLY A 381 18.06 34.21 -1.15
N TYR A 382 17.95 32.88 -1.18
CA TYR A 382 17.48 32.10 -0.05
C TYR A 382 18.59 31.81 0.96
N ASN A 383 18.21 31.38 2.16
CA ASN A 383 19.17 31.00 3.19
C ASN A 383 19.89 29.70 2.80
N PRO A 384 21.22 29.73 2.57
CA PRO A 384 21.95 28.57 2.07
C PRO A 384 21.94 27.39 3.04
N THR A 385 21.84 27.63 4.35
CA THR A 385 21.76 26.57 5.37
C THR A 385 20.39 25.89 5.31
N LEU A 386 19.31 26.68 5.23
CA LEU A 386 17.95 26.16 5.17
C LEU A 386 17.72 25.31 3.91
N ASN A 387 18.22 25.77 2.76
CA ASN A 387 18.08 25.04 1.49
C ASN A 387 18.90 23.75 1.49
N ARG A 388 20.13 23.77 2.03
CA ARG A 388 20.94 22.55 2.22
C ARG A 388 20.26 21.56 3.14
N MET A 389 19.60 22.03 4.21
CA MET A 389 18.79 21.17 5.08
C MET A 389 17.60 20.58 4.33
N ALA A 390 16.86 21.38 3.56
CA ALA A 390 15.74 20.88 2.75
C ALA A 390 16.19 19.77 1.78
N VAL A 391 17.30 19.95 1.06
CA VAL A 391 17.79 18.91 0.16
C VAL A 391 18.28 17.68 0.89
N SER A 392 18.92 17.86 2.04
CA SER A 392 19.33 16.73 2.88
C SER A 392 18.10 15.92 3.35
N LEU A 393 17.03 16.60 3.73
CA LEU A 393 15.76 15.96 4.12
C LEU A 393 15.12 15.21 2.95
N ILE A 394 15.19 15.75 1.73
CA ILE A 394 14.73 15.05 0.53
C ILE A 394 15.56 13.79 0.29
N ALA A 395 16.89 13.88 0.35
CA ALA A 395 17.77 12.73 0.13
C ALA A 395 17.52 11.62 1.17
N VAL A 396 17.12 11.99 2.39
CA VAL A 396 16.72 11.05 3.45
C VAL A 396 15.43 10.29 3.09
N ASN A 397 14.50 10.87 2.32
CA ASN A 397 13.22 10.25 2.02
C ASN A 397 13.35 8.96 1.17
N PRO A 398 14.08 8.94 0.02
CA PRO A 398 14.45 7.70 -0.67
C PRO A 398 15.14 6.68 0.22
N ILE A 399 16.08 7.11 1.05
CA ILE A 399 16.80 6.20 1.97
C ILE A 399 15.80 5.52 2.92
N ALA A 400 14.86 6.28 3.47
CA ALA A 400 13.83 5.75 4.36
C ALA A 400 12.80 4.86 3.66
N LYS A 401 12.33 5.25 2.48
CA LYS A 401 11.18 4.60 1.83
C LYS A 401 11.59 3.48 0.86
N TYR A 402 12.78 3.51 0.27
CA TYR A 402 13.15 2.56 -0.80
C TYR A 402 13.05 1.10 -0.36
N ALA A 403 13.62 0.76 0.80
CA ALA A 403 13.57 -0.60 1.31
C ALA A 403 12.13 -1.02 1.62
N LEU A 404 11.31 -0.14 2.20
CA LEU A 404 9.89 -0.41 2.49
C LEU A 404 9.08 -0.65 1.21
N THR A 405 9.30 0.18 0.18
CA THR A 405 8.60 0.08 -1.11
C THR A 405 9.03 -1.17 -1.89
N LEU A 406 10.32 -1.53 -1.87
CA LEU A 406 10.83 -2.64 -2.69
C LEU A 406 10.76 -4.00 -2.00
N ASN A 407 10.65 -4.06 -0.67
CA ASN A 407 10.61 -5.33 0.05
C ASN A 407 9.42 -6.24 -0.32
N PRO A 408 8.20 -5.75 -0.61
CA PRO A 408 7.11 -6.56 -1.17
C PRO A 408 7.49 -7.19 -2.52
N VAL A 409 8.21 -6.48 -3.37
CA VAL A 409 8.68 -7.02 -4.66
C VAL A 409 9.69 -8.13 -4.43
N ASN A 410 10.68 -7.87 -3.57
CA ASN A 410 11.70 -8.85 -3.20
C ASN A 410 11.09 -10.11 -2.58
N LEU A 411 10.15 -9.96 -1.65
CA LEU A 411 9.50 -11.07 -0.99
C LEU A 411 8.63 -11.89 -1.95
N THR A 412 7.90 -11.24 -2.86
CA THR A 412 7.13 -11.96 -3.89
C THR A 412 8.04 -12.82 -4.74
N TRP A 413 9.15 -12.25 -5.20
CA TRP A 413 10.12 -12.99 -5.99
C TRP A 413 10.73 -14.14 -5.19
N GLU A 414 11.10 -13.92 -3.92
CA GLU A 414 11.65 -14.96 -3.05
C GLU A 414 10.66 -16.11 -2.86
N LEU A 415 9.39 -15.79 -2.55
CA LEU A 415 8.36 -16.80 -2.36
C LEU A 415 8.12 -17.58 -3.66
N ALA A 416 8.00 -16.89 -4.79
CA ALA A 416 7.85 -17.50 -6.11
C ALA A 416 9.02 -18.45 -6.45
N LEU A 417 10.24 -18.09 -6.08
CA LEU A 417 11.43 -18.92 -6.29
C LEU A 417 11.46 -20.14 -5.36
N PHE A 418 11.18 -19.94 -4.07
CA PHE A 418 11.38 -20.96 -3.02
C PHE A 418 10.22 -21.92 -2.80
N GLY A 419 9.14 -21.88 -3.55
CA GLY A 419 8.27 -23.07 -3.60
C GLY A 419 8.12 -23.66 -4.98
N GLN A 420 9.10 -23.43 -5.84
CA GLN A 420 9.51 -24.49 -6.74
C GLN A 420 10.23 -25.58 -5.93
N GLU A 421 9.63 -26.76 -5.83
CA GLU A 421 10.14 -27.88 -5.01
C GLU A 421 11.62 -28.19 -5.27
N ARG A 422 12.03 -28.14 -6.55
CA ARG A 422 13.42 -28.37 -6.96
C ARG A 422 14.40 -27.38 -6.33
N ILE A 423 14.02 -26.11 -6.27
CA ILE A 423 14.88 -25.04 -5.75
C ILE A 423 14.89 -25.09 -4.22
N ASP A 424 13.74 -25.34 -3.59
CA ASP A 424 13.66 -25.48 -2.14
C ASP A 424 14.49 -26.68 -1.65
N ALA A 425 14.36 -27.83 -2.29
CA ALA A 425 15.18 -29.01 -2.01
C ALA A 425 16.69 -28.73 -2.19
N TRP A 426 17.07 -28.02 -3.25
CA TRP A 426 18.47 -27.62 -3.47
C TRP A 426 18.99 -26.70 -2.37
N CYS A 427 18.15 -25.76 -1.90
CA CYS A 427 18.47 -24.84 -0.80
C CYS A 427 18.64 -25.59 0.53
N ASN A 428 17.79 -26.57 0.80
CA ASN A 428 17.83 -27.38 2.02
C ASN A 428 19.08 -28.29 2.08
N ASN A 429 19.63 -28.66 0.92
CA ASN A 429 20.83 -29.50 0.80
C ASN A 429 22.18 -28.76 0.97
N GLY A 430 22.18 -27.46 1.27
CA GLY A 430 23.44 -26.74 1.47
C GLY A 430 23.32 -25.52 2.37
N ARG A 431 24.20 -25.42 3.38
CA ARG A 431 24.21 -24.30 4.32
C ARG A 431 24.46 -22.99 3.56
N GLY A 432 23.58 -22.01 3.74
CA GLY A 432 23.71 -20.67 3.16
C GLY A 432 23.21 -20.51 1.72
N ARG A 433 22.80 -21.58 1.02
CA ARG A 433 22.29 -21.51 -0.36
C ARG A 433 21.05 -20.63 -0.50
N ARG A 434 20.12 -20.75 0.44
CA ARG A 434 18.92 -19.91 0.50
C ARG A 434 19.25 -18.44 0.69
N THR A 435 20.15 -18.14 1.64
CA THR A 435 20.63 -16.77 1.90
C THR A 435 21.34 -16.18 0.68
N PHE A 436 22.17 -16.98 0.00
CA PHE A 436 22.85 -16.59 -1.22
C PHE A 436 21.86 -16.20 -2.33
N LEU A 437 20.83 -17.01 -2.59
CA LEU A 437 19.80 -16.68 -3.58
C LEU A 437 19.01 -15.43 -3.20
N ARG A 438 18.69 -15.24 -1.91
CA ARG A 438 18.06 -14.00 -1.42
C ARG A 438 18.93 -12.77 -1.70
N VAL A 439 20.23 -12.86 -1.40
CA VAL A 439 21.18 -11.77 -1.62
C VAL A 439 21.28 -11.41 -3.09
N ILE A 440 21.49 -12.40 -3.96
CA ILE A 440 21.57 -12.18 -5.41
C ILE A 440 20.27 -11.60 -5.94
N GLY A 441 19.11 -12.12 -5.53
CA GLY A 441 17.81 -11.63 -5.96
C GLY A 441 17.57 -10.16 -5.61
N ARG A 442 17.81 -9.79 -4.35
CA ARG A 442 17.63 -8.40 -3.90
C ARG A 442 18.58 -7.44 -4.62
N ILE A 443 19.84 -7.85 -4.84
CA ILE A 443 20.81 -7.07 -5.63
C ILE A 443 20.34 -6.96 -7.08
N ALA A 444 19.88 -8.04 -7.70
CA ALA A 444 19.43 -8.05 -9.09
C ALA A 444 18.20 -7.15 -9.31
N ILE A 445 17.20 -7.25 -8.42
CA ILE A 445 16.00 -6.39 -8.46
C ILE A 445 16.39 -4.92 -8.25
N SER A 446 17.24 -4.62 -7.26
CA SER A 446 17.69 -3.24 -7.02
C SER A 446 18.50 -2.69 -8.19
N SER A 447 19.35 -3.53 -8.80
CA SER A 447 20.14 -3.17 -9.99
C SER A 447 19.26 -2.90 -11.20
N LEU A 448 18.19 -3.68 -11.39
CA LEU A 448 17.22 -3.46 -12.45
C LEU A 448 16.49 -2.11 -12.26
N VAL A 449 16.02 -1.83 -11.04
CA VAL A 449 15.36 -0.55 -10.69
C VAL A 449 16.29 0.64 -10.95
N VAL A 450 17.54 0.59 -10.48
CA VAL A 450 18.54 1.64 -10.70
C VAL A 450 18.91 1.78 -12.18
N GLY A 451 19.00 0.65 -12.90
CA GLY A 451 19.24 0.64 -14.35
C GLY A 451 18.15 1.36 -15.12
N ILE A 452 16.88 1.07 -14.82
CA ILE A 452 15.73 1.74 -15.46
C ILE A 452 15.73 3.25 -15.12
N ALA A 453 15.96 3.61 -13.86
CA ALA A 453 16.09 5.02 -13.44
C ALA A 453 17.23 5.77 -14.16
N THR A 454 18.26 5.04 -14.61
CA THR A 454 19.38 5.61 -15.36
C THR A 454 19.03 5.82 -16.82
N VAL A 455 18.31 4.89 -17.45
CA VAL A 455 17.93 4.93 -18.88
C VAL A 455 16.77 5.90 -19.14
N TYR A 456 15.80 5.98 -18.23
CA TYR A 456 14.62 6.85 -18.35
C TYR A 456 14.66 7.97 -17.29
N PRO A 457 15.47 9.02 -17.50
CA PRO A 457 15.58 10.14 -16.57
C PRO A 457 14.35 11.04 -16.61
N GLY A 458 14.04 11.67 -15.48
CA GLY A 458 12.95 12.66 -15.33
C GLY A 458 11.98 12.22 -14.25
N PHE A 459 12.02 12.92 -13.12
CA PHE A 459 11.11 12.68 -12.01
C PHE A 459 9.66 12.89 -12.43
N ASP A 460 9.40 13.97 -13.18
CA ASP A 460 8.08 14.29 -13.74
C ASP A 460 7.52 13.18 -14.63
N LYS A 461 8.32 12.61 -15.53
CA LYS A 461 7.88 11.53 -16.44
C LYS A 461 7.52 10.26 -15.66
N VAL A 462 8.38 9.86 -14.72
CA VAL A 462 8.14 8.67 -13.89
C VAL A 462 6.89 8.88 -13.03
N MET A 463 6.72 10.07 -12.45
CA MET A 463 5.56 10.39 -11.60
C MET A 463 4.27 10.53 -12.40
N ALA A 464 4.32 11.09 -13.61
CA ALA A 464 3.18 11.15 -14.51
C ALA A 464 2.70 9.73 -14.89
N LEU A 465 3.62 8.82 -15.24
CA LEU A 465 3.27 7.42 -15.50
C LEU A 465 2.75 6.72 -14.24
N LEU A 466 3.40 6.95 -13.08
CA LEU A 466 3.00 6.38 -11.79
C LEU A 466 1.53 6.71 -11.50
N GLY A 467 1.16 7.98 -11.57
CA GLY A 467 -0.20 8.41 -11.28
C GLY A 467 -1.20 8.03 -12.37
N ALA A 468 -0.86 8.29 -13.63
CA ALA A 468 -1.80 8.15 -14.75
C ALA A 468 -2.19 6.69 -15.00
N PHE A 469 -1.21 5.78 -14.95
CA PHE A 469 -1.47 4.37 -15.17
C PHE A 469 -1.75 3.65 -13.85
N PHE A 470 -0.77 3.60 -12.95
CA PHE A 470 -0.88 2.73 -11.77
C PHE A 470 -1.88 3.27 -10.75
N SER A 471 -1.76 4.52 -10.33
CA SER A 471 -2.62 5.04 -9.27
C SER A 471 -4.07 5.21 -9.70
N PHE A 472 -4.39 5.59 -10.94
CA PHE A 472 -5.79 5.55 -11.40
C PHE A 472 -6.33 4.13 -11.49
N MET A 473 -5.55 3.15 -11.96
CA MET A 473 -6.01 1.76 -12.04
C MET A 473 -6.25 1.18 -10.65
N ILE A 474 -5.29 1.35 -9.75
CA ILE A 474 -5.31 0.78 -8.40
C ILE A 474 -6.25 1.58 -7.52
N SER A 475 -6.11 2.89 -7.39
CA SER A 475 -6.88 3.68 -6.41
C SER A 475 -8.24 4.19 -6.92
N GLY A 476 -8.40 4.37 -8.23
CA GLY A 476 -9.63 4.90 -8.82
C GLY A 476 -10.55 3.79 -9.37
N ILE A 477 -10.09 3.15 -10.44
CA ILE A 477 -10.89 2.27 -11.29
C ILE A 477 -11.21 0.95 -10.58
N PHE A 478 -10.20 0.27 -10.04
CA PHE A 478 -10.37 -1.08 -9.49
C PHE A 478 -11.39 -1.17 -8.33
N PRO A 479 -11.37 -0.28 -7.31
CA PRO A 479 -12.36 -0.32 -6.22
C PRO A 479 -13.79 -0.11 -6.71
N ILE A 480 -13.97 0.77 -7.69
CA ILE A 480 -15.28 1.04 -8.29
C ILE A 480 -15.78 -0.18 -9.04
N VAL A 481 -14.91 -0.80 -9.84
CA VAL A 481 -15.22 -2.01 -10.62
C VAL A 481 -15.59 -3.19 -9.70
N CYS A 482 -14.83 -3.41 -8.62
CA CYS A 482 -15.18 -4.40 -7.61
C CYS A 482 -16.53 -4.08 -6.95
N HIS A 483 -16.77 -2.84 -6.55
CA HIS A 483 -18.03 -2.45 -5.90
C HIS A 483 -19.24 -2.64 -6.83
N LEU A 484 -19.12 -2.23 -8.09
CA LEU A 484 -20.15 -2.46 -9.11
C LEU A 484 -20.39 -3.95 -9.35
N ARG A 485 -19.34 -4.78 -9.33
CA ARG A 485 -19.45 -6.23 -9.52
C ARG A 485 -20.15 -6.91 -8.34
N LEU A 486 -19.71 -6.63 -7.12
CA LEU A 486 -20.19 -7.28 -5.90
C LEU A 486 -21.60 -6.84 -5.49
N PHE A 487 -21.92 -5.55 -5.65
CA PHE A 487 -23.18 -4.97 -5.17
C PHE A 487 -24.15 -4.61 -6.31
N SER A 488 -23.95 -5.12 -7.52
CA SER A 488 -24.73 -4.77 -8.73
C SER A 488 -26.26 -4.80 -8.55
N ASN A 489 -26.76 -5.75 -7.75
CA ASN A 489 -28.18 -6.01 -7.53
C ASN A 489 -28.77 -5.32 -6.29
N SER A 490 -27.94 -4.94 -5.30
CA SER A 490 -28.38 -4.36 -4.03
C SER A 490 -28.10 -2.86 -3.92
N MET A 491 -27.32 -2.30 -4.86
CA MET A 491 -26.90 -0.90 -4.84
C MET A 491 -28.01 0.05 -5.32
N PRO A 492 -28.23 1.20 -4.63
CA PRO A 492 -29.18 2.20 -5.08
C PRO A 492 -28.75 2.83 -6.41
N ILE A 493 -29.73 3.19 -7.24
CA ILE A 493 -29.51 3.72 -8.61
C ILE A 493 -28.60 4.95 -8.61
N ARG A 494 -28.74 5.86 -7.63
CA ARG A 494 -27.90 7.06 -7.51
C ARG A 494 -26.41 6.71 -7.33
N GLU A 495 -26.12 5.74 -6.47
CA GLU A 495 -24.75 5.26 -6.23
C GLU A 495 -24.20 4.51 -7.44
N LYS A 496 -25.05 3.74 -8.13
CA LYS A 496 -24.68 3.06 -9.38
C LYS A 496 -24.31 4.06 -10.49
N ILE A 497 -25.10 5.12 -10.67
CA ILE A 497 -24.83 6.20 -11.63
C ILE A 497 -23.53 6.91 -11.27
N LEU A 498 -23.34 7.29 -9.99
CA LEU A 498 -22.11 7.92 -9.52
C LEU A 498 -20.87 7.06 -9.83
N ASN A 499 -20.92 5.77 -9.51
CA ASN A 499 -19.83 4.83 -9.78
C ASN A 499 -19.50 4.73 -11.27
N TRP A 500 -20.49 4.68 -12.15
CA TRP A 500 -20.26 4.69 -13.61
C TRP A 500 -19.65 5.99 -14.11
N ILE A 501 -20.11 7.14 -13.61
CA ILE A 501 -19.54 8.46 -13.96
C ILE A 501 -18.06 8.52 -13.54
N LEU A 502 -17.76 8.19 -12.29
CA LEU A 502 -16.39 8.19 -11.77
C LEU A 502 -15.50 7.20 -12.51
N LEU A 503 -16.02 6.03 -12.89
CA LEU A 503 -15.30 5.05 -13.68
C LEU A 503 -14.91 5.62 -15.05
N ILE A 504 -15.88 6.18 -15.79
CA ILE A 504 -15.65 6.74 -17.13
C ILE A 504 -14.64 7.89 -17.08
N ILE A 505 -14.83 8.85 -16.15
CA ILE A 505 -13.90 9.98 -16.00
C ILE A 505 -12.50 9.47 -15.66
N SER A 506 -12.38 8.58 -14.67
CA SER A 506 -11.06 8.03 -14.28
C SER A 506 -10.39 7.27 -15.42
N SER A 507 -11.15 6.51 -16.21
CA SER A 507 -10.60 5.80 -17.38
C SER A 507 -10.11 6.75 -18.46
N ILE A 508 -10.83 7.85 -18.74
CA ILE A 508 -10.39 8.86 -19.70
C ILE A 508 -9.10 9.54 -19.21
N LEU A 509 -9.06 10.00 -17.96
CA LEU A 509 -7.88 10.64 -17.37
C LEU A 509 -6.68 9.69 -17.34
N ALA A 510 -6.90 8.42 -16.96
CA ALA A 510 -5.86 7.40 -16.96
C ALA A 510 -5.29 7.16 -18.36
N LEU A 511 -6.14 6.93 -19.37
CA LEU A 511 -5.70 6.64 -20.74
C LEU A 511 -4.95 7.82 -21.36
N THR A 512 -5.51 9.03 -21.25
CA THR A 512 -4.91 10.26 -21.79
C THR A 512 -3.60 10.60 -21.09
N GLY A 513 -3.56 10.61 -19.75
CA GLY A 513 -2.34 10.88 -19.00
C GLY A 513 -1.25 9.82 -19.23
N THR A 514 -1.63 8.55 -19.36
CA THR A 514 -0.66 7.48 -19.67
C THR A 514 -0.06 7.70 -21.05
N ALA A 515 -0.87 7.99 -22.07
CA ALA A 515 -0.38 8.26 -23.41
C ALA A 515 0.61 9.44 -23.43
N TRP A 516 0.29 10.53 -22.73
CA TRP A 516 1.15 11.72 -22.66
C TRP A 516 2.41 11.55 -21.81
N SER A 517 2.45 10.56 -20.90
CA SER A 517 3.68 10.28 -20.16
C SER A 517 4.82 9.73 -21.05
N PHE A 518 4.49 9.24 -22.25
CA PHE A 518 5.45 8.70 -23.22
C PHE A 518 5.74 9.62 -24.41
N LEU A 519 4.97 10.70 -24.58
CA LEU A 519 5.18 11.74 -25.59
C LEU A 519 6.13 12.79 -25.02
#